data_AF-A0A962QEV1-F1
#
_entry.id   AF-A0A962QEV1-F1
#
_cell.length_a   1.000
_cell.length_b   1.000
_cell.length_c   1.000
_cell.angle_alpha   90.00
_cell.angle_beta   90.00
_cell.angle_gamma   90.00
#
_symmetry.space_group_name_H-M   'P 1'
#
loop_
_entity.id
_entity.type
_entity.pdbx_description
1 polymer ?
#
loop_
_entity_poly.entity_id
_entity_poly.type
_entity_poly.pdbx_seq_one_letter_code
_entity_poly.pdbx_strand_id
1 'polypeptide(L)'
;MMIKKNISFLAIFLLALSGCVQPPIAPAPTTPTYVYVGDNWRALDSLTPPVNSIQLAVQAPEEGTLDQKIQFQVTPNDNGYLWIVQIDANDQVQLLFPNNEEPENYIRVGNTITLPGRSGYYYYLDRPLGQNLLAFIITSEKDGISQVLPPRIKDVLYKSRDSRRFIRGVKYRQQQDWGVTKHVITVR
;
A
#
# COMPACT_ATOMS: atom_id res chain seq x y z
N MET A 1 63.95 32.69 -58.40
CA MET A 1 63.53 34.11 -58.38
C MET A 1 62.19 34.16 -57.66
N MET A 2 62.17 34.45 -56.33
CA MET A 2 61.71 35.73 -55.75
C MET A 2 60.32 36.15 -56.27
N ILE A 3 59.23 36.40 -55.52
CA ILE A 3 58.99 36.87 -54.14
C ILE A 3 57.49 36.68 -53.78
N LYS A 4 57.22 36.40 -52.49
CA LYS A 4 56.08 36.75 -51.59
C LYS A 4 54.71 37.19 -52.16
N LYS A 5 53.62 36.68 -51.55
CA LYS A 5 52.87 37.40 -50.47
C LYS A 5 51.75 36.53 -49.85
N ASN A 6 51.73 36.53 -48.52
CA ASN A 6 50.64 36.07 -47.65
C ASN A 6 49.36 36.89 -47.89
N ILE A 7 48.18 36.32 -47.59
CA ILE A 7 47.17 36.90 -46.69
C ILE A 7 46.09 35.84 -46.39
N SER A 8 45.86 35.70 -45.08
CA SER A 8 44.82 34.94 -44.36
C SER A 8 43.40 35.25 -44.84
N PHE A 9 42.44 34.34 -44.66
CA PHE A 9 41.22 34.56 -43.86
C PHE A 9 40.25 33.36 -43.91
N LEU A 10 39.78 33.01 -42.70
CA LEU A 10 38.48 32.42 -42.36
C LEU A 10 38.23 30.93 -42.66
N ALA A 11 38.62 30.10 -41.68
CA ALA A 11 37.97 28.80 -41.44
C ALA A 11 36.59 29.05 -40.81
N ILE A 12 35.52 28.73 -41.55
CA ILE A 12 34.16 28.70 -41.02
C ILE A 12 33.99 27.37 -40.28
N PHE A 13 33.95 27.44 -38.96
CA PHE A 13 33.65 26.32 -38.08
C PHE A 13 32.12 26.21 -37.98
N LEU A 14 31.53 25.28 -38.73
CA LEU A 14 30.10 24.98 -38.66
C LEU A 14 29.84 24.09 -37.42
N LEU A 15 29.52 24.71 -36.29
CA LEU A 15 29.06 24.03 -35.08
C LEU A 15 27.62 23.57 -35.29
N ALA A 16 27.42 22.28 -35.54
CA ALA A 16 26.11 21.64 -35.48
C ALA A 16 25.66 21.60 -34.00
N LEU A 17 24.74 22.50 -33.64
CA LEU A 17 24.00 22.41 -32.39
C LEU A 17 23.04 21.23 -32.48
N SER A 18 23.50 20.04 -32.07
CA SER A 18 22.61 18.95 -31.70
C SER A 18 21.82 19.37 -30.45
N GLY A 19 20.66 19.97 -30.68
CA GLY A 19 19.64 20.10 -29.65
C GLY A 19 19.18 18.70 -29.25
N CYS A 20 19.67 18.20 -28.10
CA CYS A 20 19.06 17.07 -27.44
C CYS A 20 17.65 17.48 -27.02
N VAL A 21 16.64 17.07 -27.79
CA VAL A 21 15.24 17.11 -27.37
C VAL A 21 15.12 16.12 -26.22
N GLN A 22 15.17 16.61 -24.99
CA GLN A 22 14.98 15.78 -23.81
C GLN A 22 13.51 15.31 -23.79
N PRO A 23 13.23 14.00 -23.68
CA PRO A 23 11.86 13.52 -23.58
C PRO A 23 11.17 14.16 -22.37
N PRO A 24 9.85 14.43 -22.43
CA PRO A 24 9.14 15.03 -21.31
C PRO A 24 9.35 14.18 -20.06
N ILE A 25 9.91 14.81 -19.03
CA ILE A 25 10.08 14.21 -17.70
C ILE A 25 8.66 13.87 -17.22
N ALA A 26 8.34 12.58 -17.09
CA ALA A 26 7.08 12.16 -16.50
C ALA A 26 6.98 12.77 -15.09
N PRO A 27 5.84 13.38 -14.72
CA PRO A 27 5.67 13.89 -13.36
C PRO A 27 5.85 12.74 -12.37
N ALA A 28 6.62 12.99 -11.30
CA ALA A 28 6.74 12.04 -10.20
C ALA A 28 5.34 11.68 -9.68
N PRO A 29 5.08 10.41 -9.32
CA PRO A 29 3.81 10.03 -8.73
C PRO A 29 3.57 10.87 -7.48
N THR A 30 2.56 11.75 -7.52
CA THR A 30 2.17 12.56 -6.38
C THR A 30 1.45 11.66 -5.39
N THR A 31 2.08 11.33 -4.27
CA THR A 31 1.39 10.70 -3.15
C THR A 31 0.35 11.70 -2.63
N PRO A 32 -0.96 11.40 -2.68
CA PRO A 32 -1.97 12.28 -2.12
C PRO A 32 -1.65 12.53 -0.64
N THR A 33 -1.56 13.80 -0.25
CA THR A 33 -1.33 14.19 1.15
C THR A 33 -2.67 14.12 1.87
N TYR A 34 -2.92 13.02 2.57
CA TYR A 34 -4.12 12.87 3.41
C TYR A 34 -3.96 13.69 4.69
N VAL A 35 -5.01 14.41 5.08
CA VAL A 35 -5.07 15.01 6.42
C VAL A 35 -5.27 13.86 7.40
N TYR A 36 -4.22 13.54 8.16
CA TYR A 36 -4.22 12.46 9.15
C TYR A 36 -5.36 12.64 10.16
N VAL A 37 -6.38 11.80 10.08
CA VAL A 37 -7.48 11.72 11.06
C VAL A 37 -7.06 10.81 12.22
N GLY A 38 -6.17 11.32 13.08
CA GLY A 38 -5.81 10.67 14.34
C GLY A 38 -4.57 9.78 14.31
N ASP A 39 -4.35 9.09 15.43
CA ASP A 39 -3.08 8.42 15.66
C ASP A 39 -3.11 6.92 15.26
N ASN A 40 -4.28 6.27 15.19
CA ASN A 40 -4.38 4.93 14.58
C ASN A 40 -4.12 5.03 13.08
N TRP A 41 -4.70 6.04 12.44
CA TRP A 41 -4.43 6.35 11.04
C TRP A 41 -2.93 6.54 10.81
N ARG A 42 -2.29 7.44 11.56
CA ARG A 42 -0.85 7.70 11.44
C ARG A 42 -0.03 6.44 11.60
N ALA A 43 -0.37 5.57 12.56
CA ALA A 43 0.36 4.34 12.78
C ALA A 43 0.17 3.34 11.64
N LEU A 44 -1.04 3.17 11.12
CA LEU A 44 -1.28 2.29 9.97
C LEU A 44 -0.61 2.83 8.71
N ASP A 45 -0.69 4.14 8.47
CA ASP A 45 -0.06 4.80 7.32
C ASP A 45 1.47 4.80 7.41
N SER A 46 2.06 4.76 8.61
CA SER A 46 3.51 4.65 8.78
C SER A 46 4.08 3.26 8.47
N LEU A 47 3.24 2.24 8.22
CA LEU A 47 3.73 0.92 7.85
C LEU A 47 4.50 0.97 6.53
N THR A 48 5.80 0.68 6.61
CA THR A 48 6.67 0.50 5.45
C THR A 48 6.98 -0.98 5.30
N PRO A 49 6.60 -1.61 4.18
CA PRO A 49 6.90 -3.01 3.97
C PRO A 49 8.42 -3.21 3.76
N PRO A 50 8.97 -4.40 4.01
CA PRO A 50 10.38 -4.70 3.78
C PRO A 50 10.78 -4.50 2.30
N VAL A 51 12.08 -4.37 2.01
CA VAL A 51 12.57 -4.19 0.64
C VAL A 51 12.12 -5.33 -0.30
N ASN A 52 12.08 -6.56 0.20
CA ASN A 52 11.60 -7.74 -0.53
C ASN A 52 10.17 -8.10 -0.12
N SER A 53 9.30 -7.10 -0.02
CA SER A 53 7.92 -7.34 0.40
C SER A 53 7.11 -8.08 -0.65
N ILE A 54 6.20 -8.91 -0.17
CA ILE A 54 5.17 -9.52 -1.00
C ILE A 54 4.31 -8.41 -1.62
N GLN A 55 4.10 -8.46 -2.93
CA GLN A 55 3.34 -7.42 -3.62
C GLN A 55 1.88 -7.85 -3.82
N LEU A 56 0.96 -6.89 -3.73
CA LEU A 56 -0.45 -7.09 -4.05
C LEU A 56 -1.01 -5.90 -4.84
N ALA A 57 -1.71 -6.19 -5.93
CA ALA A 57 -2.49 -5.20 -6.66
C ALA A 57 -3.91 -5.14 -6.07
N VAL A 58 -4.40 -3.94 -5.85
CA VAL A 58 -5.74 -3.69 -5.27
C VAL A 58 -6.50 -2.76 -6.19
N GLN A 59 -7.75 -3.11 -6.48
CA GLN A 59 -8.73 -2.21 -7.06
C GLN A 59 -9.86 -2.01 -6.04
N ALA A 60 -10.08 -0.76 -5.66
CA ALA A 60 -11.09 -0.36 -4.69
C ALA A 60 -11.66 1.00 -5.08
N PRO A 61 -12.93 1.32 -4.74
CA PRO A 61 -13.49 2.65 -4.98
C PRO A 61 -12.70 3.73 -4.26
N GLU A 62 -12.53 4.91 -4.84
CA GLU A 62 -11.87 6.05 -4.18
C GLU A 62 -12.86 6.90 -3.36
N GLU A 63 -14.15 6.81 -3.71
CA GLU A 63 -15.23 7.54 -3.05
C GLU A 63 -16.56 6.79 -3.15
N GLY A 64 -17.51 7.18 -2.32
CA GLY A 64 -18.89 6.73 -2.41
C GLY A 64 -19.80 7.41 -1.38
N THR A 65 -21.07 7.03 -1.38
CA THR A 65 -22.10 7.57 -0.48
C THR A 65 -22.52 6.56 0.58
N LEU A 66 -23.20 7.02 1.63
CA LEU A 66 -23.80 6.13 2.63
C LEU A 66 -24.65 5.02 1.99
N ASP A 67 -24.60 3.84 2.61
CA ASP A 67 -25.27 2.60 2.21
C ASP A 67 -24.84 2.03 0.85
N GLN A 68 -23.89 2.67 0.17
CA GLN A 68 -23.35 2.17 -1.09
C GLN A 68 -22.58 0.87 -0.83
N LYS A 69 -23.00 -0.20 -1.48
CA LYS A 69 -22.27 -1.47 -1.48
C LYS A 69 -20.94 -1.30 -2.21
N ILE A 70 -19.87 -1.83 -1.63
CA ILE A 70 -18.53 -1.79 -2.22
C ILE A 70 -17.95 -3.19 -2.36
N GLN A 71 -17.03 -3.31 -3.33
CA GLN A 71 -16.24 -4.50 -3.57
C GLN A 71 -14.78 -4.13 -3.75
N PHE A 72 -13.90 -5.05 -3.37
CA PHE A 72 -12.47 -4.95 -3.62
C PHE A 72 -12.05 -6.08 -4.55
N GLN A 73 -11.16 -5.81 -5.50
CA GLN A 73 -10.46 -6.85 -6.24
C GLN A 73 -9.00 -6.86 -5.78
N VAL A 74 -8.52 -8.03 -5.36
CA VAL A 74 -7.16 -8.21 -4.86
C VAL A 74 -6.46 -9.27 -5.69
N THR A 75 -5.35 -8.92 -6.31
CA THR A 75 -4.51 -9.83 -7.09
C THR A 75 -3.14 -9.94 -6.41
N PRO A 76 -2.82 -11.08 -5.80
CA PRO A 76 -1.53 -11.26 -5.14
C PRO A 76 -0.44 -11.68 -6.14
N ASN A 77 0.77 -11.16 -5.95
CA ASN A 77 1.95 -11.57 -6.72
C ASN A 77 2.69 -12.77 -6.07
N ASP A 78 2.36 -13.12 -4.83
CA ASP A 78 2.84 -14.31 -4.15
C ASP A 78 1.70 -14.98 -3.37
N ASN A 79 1.87 -16.25 -3.01
CA ASN A 79 0.93 -16.90 -2.10
C ASN A 79 1.02 -16.30 -0.70
N GLY A 80 -0.10 -16.17 0.00
CA GLY A 80 -0.07 -15.68 1.37
C GLY A 80 -1.45 -15.58 2.01
N TYR A 81 -1.48 -14.97 3.18
CA TYR A 81 -2.69 -14.75 3.96
C TYR A 81 -3.03 -13.27 3.94
N LEU A 82 -4.20 -12.92 3.39
CA LEU A 82 -4.67 -11.56 3.25
C LEU A 82 -5.36 -11.07 4.52
N TRP A 83 -5.16 -9.79 4.82
CA TRP A 83 -5.80 -9.07 5.91
C TRP A 83 -6.23 -7.70 5.38
N ILE A 84 -7.43 -7.26 5.74
CA ILE A 84 -7.90 -5.92 5.42
C ILE A 84 -8.23 -5.23 6.74
N VAL A 85 -7.42 -4.23 7.08
CA VAL A 85 -7.62 -3.40 8.27
C VAL A 85 -8.07 -2.01 7.83
N GLN A 86 -9.13 -1.50 8.45
CA GLN A 86 -9.66 -0.17 8.21
C GLN A 86 -9.42 0.73 9.44
N ILE A 87 -9.09 1.99 9.17
CA ILE A 87 -9.27 3.12 10.09
C ILE A 87 -10.34 4.03 9.52
N ASP A 88 -11.42 4.27 10.27
CA ASP A 88 -12.48 5.20 9.84
C ASP A 88 -12.15 6.67 10.13
N ALA A 89 -13.02 7.60 9.70
CA ALA A 89 -12.83 9.03 9.90
C ALA A 89 -12.81 9.48 11.38
N ASN A 90 -13.24 8.63 12.32
CA ASN A 90 -13.18 8.84 13.77
C ASN A 90 -11.97 8.12 14.41
N ASP A 91 -10.97 7.74 13.62
CA ASP A 91 -9.77 7.00 14.04
C ASP A 91 -10.08 5.62 14.67
N GLN A 92 -11.24 5.01 14.35
CA GLN A 92 -11.60 3.68 14.86
C GLN A 92 -11.02 2.58 13.99
N VAL A 93 -10.44 1.56 14.64
CA VAL A 93 -9.83 0.40 13.99
C VAL A 93 -10.86 -0.70 13.79
N GLN A 94 -10.92 -1.27 12.59
CA GLN A 94 -11.71 -2.47 12.30
C GLN A 94 -10.92 -3.47 11.46
N LEU A 95 -11.06 -4.76 11.76
CA LEU A 95 -10.64 -5.84 10.88
C LEU A 95 -11.81 -6.21 9.97
N LEU A 96 -11.68 -5.93 8.67
CA LEU A 96 -12.71 -6.25 7.68
C LEU A 96 -12.56 -7.68 7.16
N PHE A 97 -11.33 -8.16 6.98
CA PHE A 97 -11.05 -9.49 6.44
C PHE A 97 -9.77 -10.10 7.06
N PRO A 98 -9.75 -11.40 7.41
CA PRO A 98 -10.89 -12.30 7.48
C PRO A 98 -11.91 -11.85 8.55
N ASN A 99 -13.13 -12.36 8.45
CA ASN A 99 -14.20 -12.11 9.43
C ASN A 99 -15.04 -13.39 9.64
N ASN A 100 -16.09 -13.32 10.46
CA ASN A 100 -16.94 -14.48 10.77
C ASN A 100 -17.70 -15.02 9.54
N GLU A 101 -18.04 -14.14 8.59
CA GLU A 101 -18.72 -14.51 7.35
C GLU A 101 -17.73 -15.09 6.34
N GLU A 102 -16.49 -14.60 6.29
CA GLU A 102 -15.45 -15.07 5.36
C GLU A 102 -14.11 -15.28 6.09
N PRO A 103 -13.92 -16.46 6.74
CA PRO A 103 -12.78 -16.71 7.62
C PRO A 103 -11.52 -17.23 6.92
N GLU A 104 -11.65 -17.78 5.70
CA GLU A 104 -10.50 -18.29 4.93
C GLU A 104 -9.83 -17.12 4.20
N ASN A 105 -8.59 -16.82 4.60
CA ASN A 105 -7.84 -15.69 4.07
C ASN A 105 -6.61 -16.07 3.26
N TYR A 106 -6.37 -17.36 3.02
CA TYR A 106 -5.31 -17.78 2.13
C TYR A 106 -5.65 -17.45 0.66
N ILE A 107 -4.77 -16.71 0.00
CA ILE A 107 -4.87 -16.33 -1.40
C ILE A 107 -3.66 -16.83 -2.19
N ARG A 108 -3.90 -17.17 -3.46
CA ARG A 108 -2.90 -17.79 -4.34
C ARG A 108 -2.41 -16.80 -5.37
N VAL A 109 -1.10 -16.83 -5.66
CA VAL A 109 -0.45 -16.02 -6.69
C VAL A 109 -1.22 -16.05 -8.01
N GLY A 110 -1.38 -14.87 -8.62
CA GLY A 110 -2.04 -14.70 -9.92
C GLY A 110 -3.56 -14.86 -9.92
N ASN A 111 -4.16 -15.32 -8.81
CA ASN A 111 -5.61 -15.45 -8.71
C ASN A 111 -6.22 -14.18 -8.11
N THR A 112 -6.86 -13.38 -8.95
CA THR A 112 -7.68 -12.26 -8.48
C THR A 112 -8.88 -12.76 -7.70
N ILE A 113 -9.05 -12.27 -6.48
CA ILE A 113 -10.24 -12.50 -5.66
C ILE A 113 -11.08 -11.23 -5.59
N THR A 114 -12.40 -11.39 -5.54
CA THR A 114 -13.34 -10.30 -5.28
C THR A 114 -13.85 -10.43 -3.86
N LEU A 115 -13.78 -9.35 -3.08
CA LEU A 115 -14.25 -9.30 -1.70
C LEU A 115 -15.40 -8.30 -1.57
N PRO A 116 -16.51 -8.68 -0.89
CA PRO A 116 -16.74 -9.98 -0.29
C PRO A 116 -16.97 -11.07 -1.35
N GLY A 117 -16.43 -12.27 -1.11
CA GLY A 117 -16.46 -13.38 -2.06
C GLY A 117 -17.64 -14.33 -1.85
N ARG A 118 -18.30 -14.28 -0.69
CA ARG A 118 -19.46 -15.10 -0.35
C ARG A 118 -20.78 -14.37 -0.56
N SER A 119 -21.79 -15.10 -1.05
CA SER A 119 -23.16 -14.59 -1.20
C SER A 119 -23.82 -14.35 0.15
N GLY A 120 -24.63 -13.29 0.26
CA GLY A 120 -25.41 -12.98 1.47
C GLY A 120 -24.72 -12.01 2.44
N TYR A 121 -23.48 -11.62 2.15
CA TYR A 121 -22.72 -10.62 2.89
C TYR A 121 -22.23 -9.51 1.94
N TYR A 122 -22.21 -8.27 2.43
CA TYR A 122 -21.79 -7.10 1.65
C TYR A 122 -20.98 -6.15 2.55
N TYR A 123 -19.93 -5.56 2.00
CA TYR A 123 -19.40 -4.30 2.54
C TYR A 123 -20.26 -3.16 2.03
N TYR A 124 -20.56 -2.19 2.88
CA TYR A 124 -21.20 -0.94 2.50
C TYR A 124 -20.51 0.23 3.20
N LEU A 125 -20.56 1.41 2.60
CA LEU A 125 -20.05 2.62 3.21
C LEU A 125 -21.04 3.11 4.26
N ASP A 126 -20.56 3.31 5.48
CA ASP A 126 -21.34 3.75 6.62
C ASP A 126 -20.69 4.98 7.27
N ARG A 127 -21.36 5.55 8.26
CA ARG A 127 -20.84 6.62 9.12
C ARG A 127 -19.59 6.16 9.88
N PRO A 128 -18.69 7.09 10.24
CA PRO A 128 -18.75 8.54 9.99
C PRO A 128 -18.48 8.92 8.53
N LEU A 129 -19.02 10.06 8.11
CA LEU A 129 -18.61 10.68 6.84
C LEU A 129 -17.16 11.15 6.94
N GLY A 130 -16.43 11.11 5.83
CA GLY A 130 -15.02 11.48 5.79
C GLY A 130 -14.16 10.41 5.12
N GLN A 131 -12.87 10.43 5.43
CA GLN A 131 -11.91 9.51 4.82
C GLN A 131 -11.73 8.26 5.68
N ASN A 132 -11.67 7.11 5.02
CA ASN A 132 -11.34 5.82 5.62
C ASN A 132 -10.05 5.30 4.98
N LEU A 133 -9.08 4.89 5.79
CA LEU A 133 -7.84 4.25 5.35
C LEU A 133 -8.00 2.74 5.43
N LEU A 134 -7.81 2.05 4.30
CA LEU A 134 -7.73 0.60 4.24
C LEU A 134 -6.28 0.18 3.99
N ALA A 135 -5.79 -0.75 4.79
CA ALA A 135 -4.54 -1.45 4.57
C ALA A 135 -4.82 -2.90 4.20
N PHE A 136 -4.48 -3.25 2.96
CA PHE A 136 -4.48 -4.62 2.46
C PHE A 136 -3.10 -5.20 2.73
N ILE A 137 -3.01 -6.06 3.74
CA ILE A 137 -1.75 -6.63 4.24
C ILE A 137 -1.73 -8.10 3.85
N ILE A 138 -0.63 -8.57 3.29
CA ILE A 138 -0.42 -10.00 3.01
C ILE A 138 0.77 -10.52 3.82
N THR A 139 0.61 -11.69 4.41
CA THR A 139 1.64 -12.35 5.23
C THR A 139 1.97 -13.74 4.70
N SER A 140 3.22 -14.17 4.80
CA SER A 140 3.62 -15.55 4.45
C SER A 140 3.09 -16.60 5.45
N GLU A 141 2.78 -16.19 6.67
CA GLU A 141 2.29 -17.05 7.75
C GLU A 141 0.83 -16.72 8.13
N LYS A 142 0.08 -17.76 8.52
CA LYS A 142 -1.35 -17.67 8.86
C LYS A 142 -1.65 -16.75 10.04
N ASP A 143 -0.78 -16.66 11.04
CA ASP A 143 -0.96 -15.80 12.22
C ASP A 143 -0.04 -14.57 12.21
N GLY A 144 0.57 -14.30 11.04
CA GLY A 144 1.67 -13.36 10.91
C GLY A 144 1.30 -11.88 11.08
N ILE A 145 0.01 -11.55 10.97
CA ILE A 145 -0.47 -10.16 11.09
C ILE A 145 -0.15 -9.53 12.45
N SER A 146 -0.10 -10.35 13.51
CA SER A 146 0.23 -9.90 14.88
C SER A 146 1.67 -9.37 15.01
N GLN A 147 2.54 -9.74 14.08
CA GLN A 147 3.94 -9.28 14.00
C GLN A 147 4.10 -8.03 13.14
N VAL A 148 3.14 -7.77 12.25
CA VAL A 148 3.15 -6.66 11.29
C VAL A 148 2.45 -5.42 11.84
N LEU A 149 1.33 -5.60 12.54
CA LEU A 149 0.52 -4.47 12.99
C LEU A 149 1.24 -3.60 14.02
N PRO A 150 1.07 -2.27 13.96
CA PRO A 150 1.53 -1.37 15.01
C PRO A 150 0.93 -1.78 16.36
N PRO A 151 1.68 -1.66 17.48
CA PRO A 151 1.23 -2.12 18.80
C PRO A 151 -0.18 -1.65 19.17
N ARG A 152 -0.48 -0.37 18.98
CA ARG A 152 -1.80 0.21 19.26
C ARG A 152 -2.95 -0.43 18.46
N ILE A 153 -2.72 -0.74 17.18
CA ILE A 153 -3.74 -1.33 16.31
C ILE A 153 -3.94 -2.78 16.71
N LYS A 154 -2.84 -3.48 16.98
CA LYS A 154 -2.87 -4.85 17.50
C LYS A 154 -3.63 -4.92 18.83
N ASP A 155 -3.43 -3.98 19.75
CA ASP A 155 -4.10 -3.98 21.05
C ASP A 155 -5.62 -3.78 20.91
N VAL A 156 -6.06 -2.96 19.94
CA VAL A 156 -7.48 -2.79 19.62
C VAL A 156 -8.08 -4.05 19.01
N LEU A 157 -7.40 -4.67 18.03
CA LEU A 157 -7.92 -5.84 17.32
C LEU A 157 -7.85 -7.14 18.14
N TYR A 158 -6.82 -7.31 18.97
CA TYR A 158 -6.55 -8.56 19.68
C TYR A 158 -6.75 -8.46 21.19
N LYS A 159 -7.38 -7.39 21.70
CA LYS A 159 -7.71 -7.11 23.12
C LYS A 159 -7.35 -8.28 24.05
N SER A 160 -6.09 -8.31 24.49
CA SER A 160 -5.58 -9.22 25.51
C SER A 160 -5.94 -10.72 25.35
N ARG A 161 -5.22 -11.43 24.48
CA ARG A 161 -5.04 -12.90 24.60
C ARG A 161 -3.57 -13.32 24.67
N ASP A 162 -2.75 -12.63 25.45
CA ASP A 162 -1.55 -13.28 25.99
C ASP A 162 -0.82 -12.50 27.08
N SER A 163 -1.00 -12.93 28.32
CA SER A 163 -0.06 -12.68 29.41
C SER A 163 0.97 -13.82 29.48
N ARG A 164 1.48 -14.31 28.35
CA ARG A 164 2.56 -15.31 28.37
C ARG A 164 3.87 -14.62 28.75
N ARG A 165 4.30 -14.88 29.99
CA ARG A 165 5.63 -14.61 30.55
C ARG A 165 6.71 -14.74 29.47
N PHE A 166 7.37 -13.63 29.18
CA PHE A 166 8.56 -13.65 28.35
C PHE A 166 9.64 -14.48 29.04
N ILE A 167 10.03 -15.60 28.43
CA ILE A 167 11.33 -16.21 28.71
C ILE A 167 12.38 -15.14 28.37
N ARG A 168 13.18 -14.75 29.37
CA ARG A 168 14.35 -13.89 29.18
C ARG A 168 15.44 -14.76 28.51
N GLY A 169 15.93 -14.34 27.33
CA GLY A 169 16.94 -15.10 26.58
C GLY A 169 16.99 -14.72 25.10
N VAL A 170 17.78 -15.46 24.32
CA VAL A 170 17.88 -15.31 22.85
C VAL A 170 16.65 -15.94 22.20
N LYS A 171 15.93 -15.18 21.37
CA LYS A 171 14.83 -15.67 20.55
C LYS A 171 15.25 -15.64 19.09
N TYR A 172 15.12 -16.78 18.40
CA TYR A 172 15.16 -16.81 16.94
C TYR A 172 13.83 -16.23 16.43
N ARG A 173 13.89 -15.21 15.57
CA ARG A 173 12.73 -14.69 14.84
C ARG A 173 12.96 -15.03 13.37
N GLN A 174 12.20 -15.98 12.84
CA GLN A 174 12.17 -16.17 11.40
C GLN A 174 11.60 -14.87 10.81
N GLN A 175 12.34 -14.26 9.89
CA GLN A 175 11.88 -13.04 9.24
C GLN A 175 10.66 -13.43 8.38
N GLN A 176 9.49 -12.97 8.79
CA GLN A 176 8.26 -13.21 8.05
C GLN A 176 8.21 -12.25 6.87
N ASP A 177 7.95 -12.78 5.68
CA ASP A 177 7.68 -11.98 4.50
C ASP A 177 6.26 -11.43 4.57
N TRP A 178 6.12 -10.13 4.31
CA TRP A 178 4.84 -9.46 4.26
C TRP A 178 4.91 -8.26 3.34
N GLY A 179 3.75 -7.78 2.92
CA GLY A 179 3.62 -6.50 2.23
C GLY A 179 2.30 -5.83 2.54
N VAL A 180 2.18 -4.59 2.10
CA VAL A 180 0.98 -3.79 2.31
C VAL A 180 0.73 -2.87 1.11
N THR A 181 -0.51 -2.86 0.66
CA THR A 181 -1.05 -1.82 -0.24
C THR A 181 -2.11 -1.05 0.53
N LYS A 182 -1.99 0.28 0.53
CA LYS A 182 -2.93 1.17 1.22
C LYS A 182 -3.84 1.83 0.22
N HIS A 183 -5.08 2.04 0.62
CA HIS A 183 -6.10 2.71 -0.18
C HIS A 183 -6.94 3.61 0.72
N VAL A 184 -7.33 4.78 0.23
CA VAL A 184 -8.23 5.67 0.97
C VAL A 184 -9.55 5.80 0.20
N ILE A 185 -10.64 5.71 0.94
CA ILE A 185 -12.01 5.89 0.42
C ILE A 185 -12.64 7.07 1.13
N THR A 186 -13.24 7.98 0.36
CA THR A 186 -13.99 9.11 0.90
C THR A 186 -15.49 8.81 0.91
N VAL A 187 -16.11 8.80 2.09
CA VAL A 187 -17.57 8.68 2.27
C VAL A 187 -18.20 10.06 2.32
N ARG A 188 -19.17 10.32 1.45
CA ARG A 188 -19.89 11.59 1.32
C ARG A 188 -21.38 11.48 1.61
#